data_AF-A0A7V9FG53-F1
#
_entry.id   AF-A0A7V9FG53-F1
#
_cell.length_a   1.000
_cell.length_b   1.000
_cell.length_c   1.000
_cell.angle_alpha   90.00
_cell.angle_beta   90.00
_cell.angle_gamma   90.00
#
_symmetry.space_group_name_H-M   'P 1'
#
loop_
_entity.id
_entity.type
_entity.pdbx_description
1 polymer ?
#
loop_
_entity_poly.entity_id
_entity_poly.type
_entity_poly.pdbx_seq_one_letter_code
_entity_poly.pdbx_strand_id
1 'polypeptide(L)'
;TIIVRARRWLDGVAIDFIDDGPGMSDALAAQVFEPFFTTKAEGVGTGLGLSISQGIVREHGGRIMLATEEGRGSTFTMQLPLASRPTAPPPDTGSRAPIRRLKVLVVDDEPHILHYMRATLEAWGHIPVVATDGTEALELAGRDSFDLIISDLRMPRLSGREFYEELARRKPAMAARIVFSTGDTVRGDTLAFLETLKRPYLHKPFSLAELRGLLGEIARESGPSRESGPYPIRRDSGEV
;
A
#
# COMPACT_ATOMS: atom_id res chain seq x y z
N THR A 1 -5.22 -23.99 -18.23
CA THR A 1 -4.05 -23.51 -18.98
C THR A 1 -3.98 -22.00 -18.89
N ILE A 2 -2.78 -21.42 -18.80
CA ILE A 2 -2.58 -19.98 -18.91
C ILE A 2 -1.64 -19.71 -20.08
N ILE A 3 -2.05 -18.84 -21.00
CA ILE A 3 -1.27 -18.41 -22.17
C ILE A 3 -1.01 -16.92 -22.03
N VAL A 4 0.26 -16.53 -22.21
CA VAL A 4 0.66 -15.13 -22.28
C VAL A 4 1.14 -14.84 -23.69
N ARG A 5 0.55 -13.84 -24.35
CA ARG A 5 0.90 -13.43 -25.72
C ARG A 5 1.21 -11.95 -25.74
N ALA A 6 2.40 -11.60 -26.20
CA ALA A 6 2.75 -10.21 -26.49
C ALA A 6 2.65 -9.95 -28.00
N ARG A 7 2.10 -8.80 -28.38
CA ARG A 7 2.00 -8.35 -29.77
C ARG A 7 2.20 -6.84 -29.85
N ARG A 8 2.66 -6.37 -31.00
CA ARG A 8 2.71 -4.93 -31.29
C ARG A 8 1.28 -4.38 -31.34
N TRP A 9 1.07 -3.23 -30.73
CA TRP A 9 -0.20 -2.51 -30.75
C TRP A 9 0.10 -1.03 -31.00
N LEU A 10 -0.24 -0.51 -32.18
CA LEU A 10 0.16 0.84 -32.63
C LEU A 10 1.69 1.05 -32.50
N ASP A 11 2.08 2.10 -31.77
CA ASP A 11 3.41 2.44 -31.31
C ASP A 11 3.68 1.91 -29.91
N GLY A 12 3.05 0.82 -29.49
CA GLY A 12 3.19 0.22 -28.17
C GLY A 12 3.15 -1.31 -28.18
N VAL A 13 2.86 -1.88 -27.02
CA VAL A 13 2.73 -3.33 -26.80
C VAL A 13 1.36 -3.65 -26.22
N ALA A 14 0.75 -4.71 -26.73
CA ALA A 14 -0.38 -5.37 -26.09
C ALA A 14 0.08 -6.73 -25.55
N ILE A 15 -0.30 -7.04 -24.33
CA ILE A 15 -0.04 -8.32 -23.66
C ILE A 15 -1.39 -8.92 -23.28
N ASP A 16 -1.70 -10.07 -23.87
CA ASP A 16 -2.91 -10.84 -23.63
C ASP A 16 -2.58 -11.95 -22.62
N PHE A 17 -3.31 -12.00 -21.50
CA PHE A 17 -3.30 -13.07 -20.51
C PHE A 17 -4.58 -13.88 -20.67
N ILE A 18 -4.48 -15.10 -21.17
CA ILE A 18 -5.61 -15.94 -21.58
C ILE A 18 -5.64 -17.19 -20.70
N ASP A 19 -6.79 -17.47 -20.11
CA ASP A 19 -7.07 -18.73 -19.43
C ASP A 19 -8.26 -19.46 -20.07
N ASP A 20 -8.33 -20.77 -19.86
CA ASP A 20 -9.43 -21.66 -20.26
C ASP A 20 -10.31 -22.05 -19.05
N GLY A 21 -10.35 -21.21 -18.02
CA GLY A 21 -11.07 -21.44 -16.77
C GLY A 21 -12.59 -21.26 -16.91
N PRO A 22 -13.30 -21.10 -15.78
CA PRO A 22 -14.77 -21.01 -15.77
C PRO A 22 -15.32 -19.72 -16.38
N GLY A 23 -14.47 -18.73 -16.68
CA GLY A 23 -14.94 -17.41 -17.10
C GLY A 23 -15.73 -16.69 -16.00
N MET A 24 -16.48 -15.67 -16.40
CA MET A 24 -17.22 -14.76 -15.53
C MET A 24 -18.52 -14.32 -16.20
N SER A 25 -19.57 -14.11 -15.42
CA SER A 25 -20.80 -13.43 -15.84
C SER A 25 -20.58 -11.94 -16.07
N ASP A 26 -21.49 -11.28 -16.80
CA ASP A 26 -21.42 -9.83 -17.03
C ASP A 26 -21.43 -9.03 -15.72
N ALA A 27 -22.22 -9.47 -14.74
CA ALA A 27 -22.29 -8.84 -13.42
C ALA A 27 -20.94 -8.92 -12.69
N LEU A 28 -20.28 -10.09 -12.76
CA LEU A 28 -18.98 -10.31 -12.17
C LEU A 28 -17.89 -9.50 -12.90
N ALA A 29 -17.90 -9.52 -14.23
CA ALA A 29 -16.95 -8.80 -15.07
C ALA A 29 -16.99 -7.28 -14.85
N ALA A 30 -18.16 -6.72 -14.51
CA ALA A 30 -18.30 -5.31 -14.17
C ALA A 30 -17.60 -4.93 -12.85
N GLN A 31 -17.46 -5.88 -11.92
CA GLN A 31 -16.96 -5.64 -10.57
C GLN A 31 -15.50 -6.07 -10.36
N VAL A 32 -14.91 -6.87 -11.25
CA VAL A 32 -13.57 -7.45 -11.00
C VAL A 32 -12.41 -6.46 -10.91
N PHE A 33 -12.62 -5.22 -11.36
CA PHE A 33 -11.65 -4.13 -11.19
C PHE A 33 -11.94 -3.26 -9.97
N GLU A 34 -13.05 -3.47 -9.28
CA GLU A 34 -13.37 -2.76 -8.04
C GLU A 34 -12.43 -3.20 -6.91
N PRO A 35 -11.91 -2.25 -6.11
CA PRO A 35 -11.12 -2.59 -4.93
C PRO A 35 -11.88 -3.50 -3.97
N PHE A 36 -11.16 -4.47 -3.37
CA PHE A 36 -11.68 -5.43 -2.39
C PHE A 36 -12.71 -6.43 -2.92
N PHE A 37 -13.06 -6.36 -4.20
CA PHE A 37 -13.98 -7.31 -4.80
C PHE A 37 -13.30 -8.67 -5.04
N THR A 38 -13.86 -9.74 -4.46
CA THR A 38 -13.34 -11.11 -4.59
C THR A 38 -14.48 -12.13 -4.60
N THR A 39 -14.36 -13.16 -5.43
CA THR A 39 -15.25 -14.34 -5.41
C THR A 39 -14.69 -15.49 -4.58
N LYS A 40 -13.49 -15.33 -4.03
CA LYS A 40 -12.84 -16.33 -3.15
C LYS A 40 -13.41 -16.21 -1.74
N ALA A 41 -13.33 -17.31 -0.99
CA ALA A 41 -13.70 -17.34 0.42
C ALA A 41 -12.98 -16.23 1.22
N GLU A 42 -13.63 -15.77 2.29
CA GLU A 42 -13.08 -14.76 3.20
C GLU A 42 -11.66 -15.15 3.65
N GLY A 43 -10.73 -14.19 3.53
CA GLY A 43 -9.32 -14.39 3.87
C GLY A 43 -8.43 -15.02 2.78
N VAL A 44 -8.97 -15.48 1.65
CA VAL A 44 -8.18 -16.14 0.57
C VAL A 44 -7.83 -15.20 -0.59
N GLY A 45 -8.70 -14.24 -0.90
CA GLY A 45 -8.48 -13.25 -1.95
C GLY A 45 -8.66 -11.84 -1.41
N THR A 46 -7.65 -10.97 -1.55
CA THR A 46 -7.73 -9.56 -1.13
C THR A 46 -8.66 -8.73 -2.00
N GLY A 47 -9.02 -9.22 -3.19
CA GLY A 47 -9.77 -8.46 -4.19
C GLY A 47 -9.05 -7.22 -4.75
N LEU A 48 -7.75 -7.07 -4.50
CA LEU A 48 -6.98 -5.88 -4.88
C LEU A 48 -6.10 -6.06 -6.13
N GLY A 49 -5.83 -7.30 -6.54
CA GLY A 49 -4.83 -7.57 -7.60
C GLY A 49 -5.13 -6.87 -8.92
N LEU A 50 -6.39 -6.90 -9.36
CA LEU A 50 -6.81 -6.29 -10.63
C LEU A 50 -6.97 -4.77 -10.54
N SER A 51 -7.47 -4.24 -9.43
CA SER A 51 -7.59 -2.78 -9.22
C SER A 51 -6.21 -2.11 -9.18
N ILE A 52 -5.22 -2.75 -8.53
CA ILE A 52 -3.82 -2.28 -8.53
C ILE A 52 -3.20 -2.39 -9.92
N SER A 53 -3.36 -3.53 -10.59
CA SER A 53 -2.84 -3.71 -11.95
C SER A 53 -3.39 -2.63 -12.88
N GLN A 54 -4.68 -2.32 -12.78
CA GLN A 54 -5.30 -1.26 -13.55
C GLN A 54 -4.70 0.12 -13.22
N GLY A 55 -4.47 0.42 -11.94
CA GLY A 55 -3.80 1.64 -11.49
C GLY A 55 -2.39 1.80 -12.06
N ILE A 56 -1.54 0.77 -11.94
CA ILE A 56 -0.17 0.77 -12.45
C ILE A 56 -0.17 0.99 -13.97
N VAL A 57 -1.01 0.26 -14.70
CA VAL A 57 -1.10 0.37 -16.15
C VAL A 57 -1.59 1.75 -16.58
N ARG A 58 -2.56 2.35 -15.87
CA ARG A 58 -3.03 3.72 -16.11
C ARG A 58 -1.93 4.76 -15.84
N GLU A 59 -1.13 4.61 -14.78
CA GLU A 59 0.02 5.50 -14.48
C GLU A 59 1.06 5.50 -15.62
N HIS A 60 1.16 4.39 -16.36
CA HIS A 60 2.02 4.27 -17.55
C HIS A 60 1.32 4.69 -18.86
N GLY A 61 0.18 5.39 -18.78
CA GLY A 61 -0.59 5.83 -19.96
C GLY A 61 -1.25 4.67 -20.72
N GLY A 62 -1.35 3.50 -20.10
CA GLY A 62 -1.96 2.31 -20.67
C GLY A 62 -3.39 2.05 -20.18
N ARG A 63 -3.91 0.88 -20.56
CA ARG A 63 -5.20 0.36 -20.04
C ARG A 63 -5.23 -1.16 -19.96
N ILE A 64 -6.08 -1.69 -19.09
CA ILE A 64 -6.42 -3.12 -19.04
C ILE A 64 -7.88 -3.28 -19.51
N MET A 65 -8.11 -4.25 -20.37
CA MET A 65 -9.43 -4.65 -20.87
C MET A 65 -9.68 -6.12 -20.50
N LEU A 66 -10.95 -6.49 -20.33
CA LEU A 66 -11.37 -7.86 -20.06
C LEU A 66 -12.34 -8.31 -21.15
N ALA A 67 -12.11 -9.50 -21.70
CA ALA A 67 -13.08 -10.27 -22.44
C ALA A 67 -13.26 -11.62 -21.74
N THR A 68 -14.49 -12.01 -21.43
CA THR A 68 -14.80 -13.21 -20.66
C THR A 68 -16.17 -13.75 -21.06
N GLU A 69 -16.32 -15.07 -21.03
CA GLU A 69 -17.60 -15.76 -21.24
C GLU A 69 -17.65 -16.97 -20.30
N GLU A 70 -18.78 -17.19 -19.63
CA GLU A 70 -18.94 -18.33 -18.73
C GLU A 70 -18.70 -19.67 -19.46
N GLY A 71 -17.86 -20.51 -18.87
CA GLY A 71 -17.44 -21.80 -19.43
C GLY A 71 -16.41 -21.73 -20.56
N ARG A 72 -15.92 -20.55 -20.95
CA ARG A 72 -14.90 -20.39 -22.01
C ARG A 72 -13.60 -19.72 -21.57
N GLY A 73 -13.50 -19.34 -20.30
CA GLY A 73 -12.32 -18.69 -19.73
C GLY A 73 -12.32 -17.17 -19.90
N SER A 74 -11.19 -16.55 -19.56
CA SER A 74 -11.04 -15.10 -19.59
C SER A 74 -9.80 -14.67 -20.36
N THR A 75 -9.85 -13.46 -20.92
CA THR A 75 -8.72 -12.79 -21.55
C THR A 75 -8.59 -11.38 -20.99
N PHE A 76 -7.50 -11.13 -20.27
CA PHE A 76 -7.10 -9.79 -19.87
C PHE A 76 -6.10 -9.22 -20.88
N THR A 77 -6.42 -8.09 -21.48
CA THR A 77 -5.56 -7.40 -22.45
C THR A 77 -4.98 -6.14 -21.81
N MET A 78 -3.67 -6.13 -21.56
CA MET A 78 -2.92 -4.95 -21.15
C MET A 78 -2.37 -4.23 -22.38
N GLN A 79 -2.63 -2.94 -22.53
CA GLN A 79 -2.06 -2.09 -23.59
C GLN A 79 -1.20 -1.01 -22.96
N LEU A 80 0.05 -0.91 -23.41
CA LEU A 80 1.01 0.10 -22.95
C LEU A 80 1.60 0.82 -24.18
N PRO A 81 1.68 2.16 -24.18
CA PRO A 81 2.41 2.90 -25.21
C PRO A 81 3.91 2.57 -25.13
N LEU A 82 4.65 2.60 -26.25
CA LEU A 82 6.11 2.62 -26.14
C LEU A 82 6.49 3.92 -25.44
N ALA A 83 7.29 3.81 -24.38
CA ALA A 83 7.94 4.99 -23.84
C ALA A 83 8.71 5.65 -25.00
N SER A 84 8.39 6.92 -25.27
CA SER A 84 9.37 7.80 -25.92
C SER A 84 10.63 7.61 -25.11
N ARG A 85 11.68 7.05 -25.71
CA ARG A 85 12.97 6.87 -25.05
C ARG A 85 13.21 8.17 -24.29
N PRO A 86 13.22 8.18 -22.94
CA PRO A 86 13.45 9.42 -22.25
C PRO A 86 14.79 9.89 -22.80
N THR A 87 14.80 11.04 -23.49
CA THR A 87 16.02 11.84 -23.57
C THR A 87 16.48 11.87 -22.14
N ALA A 88 17.57 11.16 -21.85
CA ALA A 88 18.05 11.01 -20.50
C ALA A 88 17.98 12.41 -19.89
N PRO A 89 17.21 12.61 -18.81
CA PRO A 89 17.27 13.90 -18.13
C PRO A 89 18.76 14.16 -17.91
N PRO A 90 19.26 15.39 -18.19
CA PRO A 90 20.67 15.70 -17.97
C PRO A 90 21.04 15.13 -16.60
N PRO A 91 22.18 14.41 -16.47
CA PRO A 91 22.51 13.71 -15.25
C PRO A 91 22.32 14.68 -14.11
N ASP A 92 21.32 14.40 -13.27
CA ASP A 92 21.01 15.23 -12.13
C ASP A 92 22.22 15.08 -11.21
N THR A 93 23.13 16.03 -11.28
CA THR A 93 24.32 16.11 -10.44
C THR A 93 23.96 16.39 -8.98
N GLY A 94 22.67 16.43 -8.63
CA GLY A 94 22.19 16.23 -7.28
C GLY A 94 22.25 14.76 -6.89
N SER A 95 23.32 14.35 -6.21
CA SER A 95 23.44 13.08 -5.49
C SER A 95 22.14 12.69 -4.79
N ARG A 96 21.26 11.91 -5.44
CA ARG A 96 20.12 11.31 -4.77
C ARG A 96 20.67 10.16 -3.93
N ALA A 97 20.88 10.46 -2.65
CA ALA A 97 21.34 9.49 -1.67
C ALA A 97 20.54 8.19 -1.83
N PRO A 98 21.19 7.01 -1.76
CA PRO A 98 20.48 5.74 -1.82
C PRO A 98 19.38 5.75 -0.76
N ILE A 99 18.13 5.49 -1.19
CA ILE A 99 16.99 5.41 -0.27
C ILE A 99 17.34 4.32 0.74
N ARG A 100 17.51 4.72 2.01
CA ARG A 100 17.83 3.84 3.12
C ARG A 100 16.80 2.70 3.20
N ARG A 101 17.27 1.47 3.33
CA ARG A 101 16.43 0.32 3.67
C ARG A 101 15.84 0.55 5.07
N LEU A 102 14.50 0.49 5.17
CA LEU A 102 13.76 0.76 6.42
C LEU A 102 13.29 -0.56 7.02
N LYS A 103 13.32 -0.71 8.35
CA LYS A 103 12.64 -1.79 9.06
C LYS A 103 11.26 -1.31 9.50
N VAL A 104 10.21 -1.91 8.93
CA VAL A 104 8.81 -1.44 9.08
C VAL A 104 8.00 -2.50 9.81
N LEU A 105 7.36 -2.15 10.92
CA LEU A 105 6.38 -3.01 11.58
C LEU A 105 4.99 -2.73 11.01
N VAL A 106 4.29 -3.76 10.56
CA VAL A 106 2.90 -3.67 10.08
C VAL A 106 2.01 -4.43 11.05
N VAL A 107 1.01 -3.76 11.60
CA VAL A 107 0.08 -4.31 12.60
C VAL A 107 -1.33 -4.21 12.05
N ASP A 108 -1.93 -5.36 11.77
CA ASP A 108 -3.27 -5.48 11.20
C ASP A 108 -3.79 -6.88 11.50
N ASP A 109 -5.05 -7.04 11.91
CA ASP A 109 -5.61 -8.34 12.27
C ASP A 109 -6.05 -9.16 11.07
N GLU A 110 -6.06 -8.57 9.88
CA GLU A 110 -6.41 -9.23 8.64
C GLU A 110 -5.15 -9.84 7.98
N PRO A 111 -4.97 -11.18 7.97
CA PRO A 111 -3.72 -11.82 7.51
C PRO A 111 -3.37 -11.50 6.05
N HIS A 112 -4.39 -11.22 5.24
CA HIS A 112 -4.24 -10.88 3.84
C HIS A 112 -3.71 -9.45 3.64
N ILE A 113 -4.05 -8.50 4.52
CA ILE A 113 -3.46 -7.15 4.54
C ILE A 113 -1.97 -7.24 4.92
N LEU A 114 -1.65 -8.03 5.95
CA LEU A 114 -0.26 -8.27 6.35
C LEU A 114 0.58 -8.89 5.23
N HIS A 115 0.04 -9.90 4.54
CA HIS A 115 0.72 -10.53 3.40
C HIS A 115 0.97 -9.52 2.27
N TYR A 116 -0.03 -8.71 1.93
CA TYR A 116 0.06 -7.68 0.91
C TYR A 116 1.09 -6.60 1.25
N MET A 117 1.04 -6.06 2.47
CA MET A 117 1.98 -5.05 2.95
C MET A 117 3.42 -5.57 3.00
N ARG A 118 3.61 -6.81 3.42
CA ARG A 118 4.91 -7.48 3.38
C ARG A 118 5.48 -7.53 1.96
N ALA A 119 4.73 -8.10 1.02
CA ALA A 119 5.17 -8.24 -0.37
C ALA A 119 5.49 -6.88 -1.01
N THR A 120 4.67 -5.86 -0.74
CA THR A 120 4.86 -4.49 -1.23
C THR A 120 6.16 -3.86 -0.70
N LEU A 121 6.37 -3.93 0.62
CA LEU A 121 7.54 -3.35 1.27
C LEU A 121 8.83 -4.08 0.89
N GLU A 122 8.80 -5.41 0.75
CA GLU A 122 9.92 -6.22 0.23
C GLU A 122 10.27 -5.84 -1.20
N ALA A 123 9.28 -5.69 -2.08
CA ALA A 123 9.48 -5.29 -3.48
C ALA A 123 10.11 -3.89 -3.60
N TRP A 124 9.86 -3.00 -2.64
CA TRP A 124 10.49 -1.68 -2.54
C TRP A 124 11.84 -1.68 -1.82
N GLY A 125 12.31 -2.85 -1.37
CA GLY A 125 13.62 -3.03 -0.75
C GLY A 125 13.67 -2.70 0.73
N HIS A 126 12.54 -2.66 1.44
CA HIS A 126 12.45 -2.50 2.90
C HIS A 126 12.44 -3.87 3.61
N ILE A 127 12.45 -3.86 4.95
CA ILE A 127 12.40 -5.06 5.81
C ILE A 127 11.08 -5.02 6.60
N PRO A 128 10.01 -5.65 6.09
CA PRO A 128 8.75 -5.73 6.82
C PRO A 128 8.83 -6.77 7.94
N VAL A 129 8.26 -6.42 9.08
CA VAL A 129 7.89 -7.33 10.18
C VAL A 129 6.40 -7.17 10.39
N VAL A 130 5.67 -8.25 10.60
CA VAL A 130 4.21 -8.21 10.74
C VAL A 130 3.79 -8.65 12.13
N ALA A 131 2.67 -8.11 12.60
CA ALA A 131 1.97 -8.53 13.81
C ALA A 131 0.47 -8.54 13.53
N THR A 132 -0.24 -9.51 14.11
CA THR A 132 -1.69 -9.70 13.94
C THR A 132 -2.53 -8.92 14.94
N ASP A 133 -1.90 -8.23 15.88
CA ASP A 133 -2.56 -7.45 16.93
C ASP A 133 -1.55 -6.58 17.71
N GLY A 134 -2.08 -5.72 18.59
CA GLY A 134 -1.26 -4.84 19.41
C GLY A 134 -0.38 -5.52 20.47
N THR A 135 -0.75 -6.68 21.01
CA THR A 135 0.06 -7.43 21.98
C THR A 135 1.30 -8.00 21.32
N GLU A 136 1.14 -8.69 20.18
CA GLU A 136 2.27 -9.17 19.38
C GLU A 136 3.16 -8.00 18.94
N ALA A 137 2.55 -6.89 18.53
CA ALA A 137 3.27 -5.67 18.18
C ALA A 137 4.10 -5.11 19.34
N LEU A 138 3.57 -5.09 20.58
CA LEU A 138 4.31 -4.67 21.78
C LEU A 138 5.48 -5.59 22.10
N GLU A 139 5.32 -6.91 21.94
CA GLU A 139 6.40 -7.86 22.16
C GLU A 139 7.55 -7.64 21.18
N LEU A 140 7.22 -7.51 19.89
CA LEU A 140 8.20 -7.20 18.83
C LEU A 140 8.86 -5.84 19.06
N ALA A 141 8.07 -4.82 19.38
CA ALA A 141 8.56 -3.50 19.76
C ALA A 141 9.44 -3.51 21.03
N GLY A 142 9.27 -4.50 21.91
CA GLY A 142 10.15 -4.70 23.06
C GLY A 142 11.54 -5.14 22.64
N ARG A 143 11.62 -6.11 21.72
CA ARG A 143 12.85 -6.80 21.27
C ARG A 143 13.62 -6.02 20.20
N ASP A 144 12.89 -5.32 19.33
CA ASP A 144 13.44 -4.66 18.16
C ASP A 144 13.21 -3.14 18.18
N SER A 145 13.84 -2.46 17.22
CA SER A 145 13.52 -1.08 16.87
C SER A 145 13.03 -1.01 15.43
N PHE A 146 12.09 -0.12 15.17
CA PHE A 146 11.47 0.06 13.86
C PHE A 146 11.61 1.52 13.41
N ASP A 147 11.81 1.71 12.12
CA ASP A 147 11.89 3.02 11.47
C ASP A 147 10.50 3.62 11.24
N LEU A 148 9.52 2.75 11.03
CA LEU A 148 8.11 3.08 10.84
C LEU A 148 7.26 1.95 11.41
N ILE A 149 6.15 2.31 12.04
CA ILE A 149 5.11 1.37 12.45
C ILE A 149 3.83 1.77 11.73
N ILE A 150 3.22 0.87 10.97
CA ILE A 150 1.92 1.06 10.35
C ILE A 150 0.94 0.20 11.13
N SER A 151 -0.09 0.79 11.73
CA SER A 151 -1.04 0.07 12.58
C SER A 151 -2.48 0.37 12.18
N ASP A 152 -3.32 -0.65 12.05
CA ASP A 152 -4.76 -0.43 12.15
C ASP A 152 -5.09 0.09 13.55
N LEU A 153 -6.12 0.92 13.65
CA LEU A 153 -6.72 1.36 14.90
C LEU A 153 -7.64 0.30 15.50
N ARG A 154 -8.43 -0.39 14.66
CA ARG A 154 -9.43 -1.36 15.11
C ARG A 154 -8.89 -2.76 14.91
N MET A 155 -8.43 -3.36 16.01
CA MET A 155 -7.96 -4.75 16.04
C MET A 155 -8.50 -5.41 17.31
N PRO A 156 -8.77 -6.73 17.31
CA PRO A 156 -9.13 -7.49 18.49
C PRO A 156 -7.99 -7.55 19.52
N ARG A 157 -8.34 -7.89 20.76
CA ARG A 157 -7.44 -7.95 21.93
C ARG A 157 -6.88 -6.59 22.34
N LEU A 158 -5.78 -6.14 21.71
CA LEU A 158 -5.18 -4.83 21.98
C LEU A 158 -5.34 -3.97 20.74
N SER A 159 -6.17 -2.94 20.84
CA SER A 159 -6.42 -2.01 19.74
C SER A 159 -5.16 -1.21 19.38
N GLY A 160 -5.14 -0.62 18.17
CA GLY A 160 -4.02 0.23 17.75
C GLY A 160 -3.82 1.45 18.67
N ARG A 161 -4.91 1.97 19.25
CA ARG A 161 -4.85 3.05 20.23
C ARG A 161 -4.17 2.59 21.53
N GLU A 162 -4.61 1.48 22.11
CA GLU A 162 -4.02 0.94 23.34
C GLU A 162 -2.56 0.54 23.13
N PHE A 163 -2.25 -0.05 21.97
CA PHE A 163 -0.88 -0.33 21.53
C PHE A 163 -0.02 0.94 21.56
N TYR A 164 -0.49 2.03 20.93
CA TYR A 164 0.24 3.29 20.92
C TYR A 164 0.42 3.88 22.32
N GLU A 165 -0.61 3.87 23.15
CA GLU A 165 -0.54 4.43 24.51
C GLU A 165 0.49 3.67 25.37
N GLU A 166 0.50 2.34 25.29
CA GLU A 166 1.52 1.50 25.93
C GLU A 166 2.92 1.74 25.35
N LEU A 167 3.02 1.84 24.02
CA LEU A 167 4.28 2.08 23.36
C LEU A 167 4.84 3.48 23.70
N ALA A 168 3.98 4.49 23.82
CA ALA A 168 4.35 5.85 24.19
C ALA A 168 4.86 5.92 25.62
N ARG A 169 4.30 5.12 26.54
CA ARG A 169 4.82 4.98 27.91
C ARG A 169 6.20 4.33 27.95
N ARG A 170 6.44 3.29 27.15
CA ARG A 170 7.65 2.46 27.22
C ARG A 170 8.80 2.95 26.33
N LYS A 171 8.48 3.38 25.12
CA LYS A 171 9.43 3.80 24.06
C LYS A 171 8.88 5.01 23.29
N PRO A 172 8.85 6.22 23.89
CA PRO A 172 8.27 7.43 23.29
C PRO A 172 8.81 7.75 21.89
N ALA A 173 10.13 7.58 21.68
CA ALA A 173 10.77 7.84 20.39
C ALA A 173 10.29 6.89 19.27
N MET A 174 9.88 5.67 19.62
CA MET A 174 9.35 4.71 18.65
C MET A 174 7.84 4.86 18.47
N ALA A 175 7.11 5.22 19.53
CA ALA A 175 5.72 5.66 19.40
C ALA A 175 5.61 6.86 18.45
N ALA A 176 6.61 7.75 18.44
CA ALA A 176 6.78 8.83 17.47
C ALA A 176 7.14 8.36 16.04
N ARG A 177 7.01 7.06 15.72
CA ARG A 177 7.16 6.51 14.37
C ARG A 177 5.91 5.74 13.91
N ILE A 178 4.84 5.74 14.71
CA ILE A 178 3.58 5.13 14.30
C ILE A 178 2.85 5.98 13.27
N VAL A 179 2.20 5.32 12.32
CA VAL A 179 1.24 5.88 11.38
C VAL A 179 0.03 4.96 11.42
N PHE A 180 -1.13 5.54 11.71
CA PHE A 180 -2.36 4.77 11.79
C PHE A 180 -2.99 4.61 10.41
N SER A 181 -3.56 3.43 10.16
CA SER A 181 -4.38 3.15 8.99
C SER A 181 -5.86 3.16 9.40
N THR A 182 -6.69 4.02 8.80
CA THR A 182 -8.04 4.33 9.32
C THR A 182 -9.14 4.03 8.29
N GLY A 183 -10.12 3.16 8.59
CA GLY A 183 -11.27 2.87 7.71
C GLY A 183 -12.43 3.88 7.78
N ASP A 184 -13.43 3.69 6.90
CA ASP A 184 -14.51 4.65 6.65
C ASP A 184 -15.35 5.05 7.88
N THR A 185 -15.68 6.34 7.92
CA THR A 185 -16.22 7.14 9.02
C THR A 185 -15.33 7.20 10.27
N VAL A 186 -14.36 8.12 10.25
CA VAL A 186 -13.69 8.61 11.46
C VAL A 186 -14.74 9.32 12.33
N ARG A 187 -15.47 8.56 13.17
CA ARG A 187 -16.43 9.10 14.13
C ARG A 187 -15.71 9.54 15.40
N GLY A 188 -16.02 10.77 15.83
CA GLY A 188 -15.78 11.31 17.18
C GLY A 188 -14.39 11.03 17.76
N ASP A 189 -14.35 10.12 18.73
CA ASP A 189 -13.18 9.81 19.56
C ASP A 189 -11.91 9.42 18.78
N THR A 190 -12.06 8.84 17.59
CA THR A 190 -10.90 8.49 16.75
C THR A 190 -10.25 9.72 16.12
N LEU A 191 -11.05 10.67 15.65
CA LEU A 191 -10.54 11.91 15.06
C LEU A 191 -9.89 12.77 16.15
N ALA A 192 -10.55 12.91 17.30
CA ALA A 192 -10.02 13.65 18.44
C ALA A 192 -8.68 13.06 18.94
N PHE A 193 -8.55 11.73 18.95
CA PHE A 193 -7.28 11.08 19.24
C PHE A 193 -6.20 11.41 18.20
N LEU A 194 -6.49 11.27 16.90
CA LEU A 194 -5.52 11.58 15.84
C LEU A 194 -5.11 13.06 15.81
N GLU A 195 -6.06 13.98 16.05
CA GLU A 195 -5.82 15.42 16.17
C GLU A 195 -4.94 15.75 17.38
N THR A 196 -5.17 15.08 18.51
CA THR A 196 -4.33 15.22 19.73
C THR A 196 -2.90 14.79 19.46
N LEU A 197 -2.71 13.77 18.62
CA LEU A 197 -1.40 13.24 18.30
C LEU A 197 -0.59 14.16 17.37
N LYS A 198 -1.24 15.00 16.54
CA LYS A 198 -0.58 15.81 15.49
C LYS A 198 0.34 14.99 14.58
N ARG A 199 -0.04 13.75 14.26
CA ARG A 199 0.79 12.83 13.46
C ARG A 199 0.10 12.48 12.14
N PRO A 200 0.87 12.19 11.07
CA PRO A 200 0.31 11.68 9.83
C PRO A 200 -0.40 10.33 10.07
N TYR A 201 -1.55 10.16 9.43
CA TYR A 201 -2.32 8.93 9.37
C TYR A 201 -2.68 8.65 7.91
N LEU A 202 -2.86 7.38 7.58
CA LEU A 202 -3.26 6.89 6.26
C LEU A 202 -4.75 6.57 6.30
N HIS A 203 -5.54 7.22 5.46
CA HIS A 203 -6.94 6.84 5.25
C HIS A 203 -6.99 5.54 4.44
N LYS A 204 -7.64 4.50 4.97
CA LYS A 204 -8.02 3.31 4.20
C LYS A 204 -9.22 3.70 3.31
N PRO A 205 -9.19 3.35 2.00
CA PRO A 205 -8.08 2.73 1.30
C PRO A 205 -6.96 3.73 1.02
N PHE A 206 -5.72 3.43 1.46
CA PHE A 206 -4.57 4.28 1.15
C PHE A 206 -3.92 3.82 -0.16
N SER A 207 -3.48 4.77 -0.96
CA SER A 207 -2.78 4.47 -2.20
C SER A 207 -1.33 4.06 -1.95
N LEU A 208 -0.79 3.23 -2.83
CA LEU A 208 0.65 2.90 -2.82
C LEU A 208 1.52 4.16 -3.02
N ALA A 209 1.01 5.18 -3.71
CA ALA A 209 1.70 6.45 -3.89
C ALA A 209 1.86 7.21 -2.56
N GLU A 210 0.82 7.25 -1.73
CA GLU A 210 0.86 7.85 -0.39
C GLU A 210 1.83 7.10 0.54
N LEU A 211 1.75 5.77 0.56
CA LEU A 211 2.68 4.96 1.35
C LEU A 211 4.14 5.16 0.90
N ARG A 212 4.38 5.19 -0.41
CA ARG A 212 5.72 5.43 -0.97
C ARG A 212 6.24 6.83 -0.66
N GLY A 213 5.37 7.84 -0.69
CA GLY A 213 5.71 9.22 -0.30
C GLY A 213 6.17 9.30 1.14
N LEU A 214 5.39 8.73 2.07
CA LEU A 214 5.68 8.65 3.50
C LEU A 214 7.03 7.94 3.76
N LEU A 215 7.25 6.77 3.16
CA LEU A 215 8.52 6.04 3.29
C LEU A 215 9.71 6.85 2.76
N GLY A 216 9.52 7.57 1.65
CA GLY A 216 10.57 8.39 1.02
C GLY A 216 10.99 9.59 1.88
N GLU A 217 10.07 10.22 2.58
CA GLU A 217 10.35 11.29 3.53
C GLU A 217 11.09 10.76 4.78
N ILE A 218 10.61 9.68 5.39
CA ILE A 218 11.26 9.03 6.56
C ILE A 218 12.69 8.57 6.22
N ALA A 219 12.89 8.03 5.02
CA ALA A 219 14.21 7.59 4.58
C ALA A 219 15.21 8.74 4.40
N ARG A 220 14.74 9.97 4.16
CA ARG A 220 15.58 11.18 3.99
C ARG A 220 15.93 11.84 5.32
N GLU A 221 15.04 11.80 6.31
CA GLU A 221 15.23 12.47 7.61
C GLU A 221 16.30 11.81 8.51
N SER A 222 16.72 10.57 8.22
CA SER A 222 17.68 9.84 9.06
C SER A 222 19.17 9.94 8.62
N GLY A 223 19.52 10.90 7.74
CA GLY A 223 20.92 11.27 7.44
C GLY A 223 21.58 12.01 8.62
N PRO A 224 22.92 12.18 8.67
CA PRO A 224 23.65 12.51 9.90
C PRO A 224 23.14 13.81 10.53
N SER A 225 22.54 13.65 11.70
CA SER A 225 22.20 14.63 12.74
C SER A 225 21.89 16.04 12.26
N ARG A 226 20.59 16.32 12.04
CA ARG A 226 20.02 17.62 12.41
C ARG A 226 18.76 17.40 13.23
N GLU A 227 18.69 18.17 14.30
CA GLU A 227 17.73 18.09 15.39
C GLU A 227 16.28 18.07 14.92
N SER A 228 15.53 17.15 15.54
CA SER A 228 14.08 17.09 15.75
C SER A 228 13.25 18.31 15.33
N GLY A 229 12.34 18.08 14.38
CA GLY A 229 11.18 18.93 14.09
C GLY A 229 10.00 18.07 13.58
N PRO A 230 8.74 18.48 13.78
CA PRO A 230 7.58 17.66 13.44
C PRO A 230 7.36 17.61 11.93
N TYR A 231 6.87 16.45 11.46
CA TYR A 231 6.43 16.17 10.10
C TYR A 231 5.51 17.29 9.55
N PRO A 232 5.59 17.68 8.28
CA PRO A 232 4.74 18.71 7.72
C PRO A 232 3.27 18.27 7.75
N ILE A 233 2.44 19.07 8.42
CA ILE A 233 0.98 18.90 8.47
C ILE A 233 0.43 19.17 7.06
N ARG A 234 -0.11 18.15 6.39
CA ARG A 234 -0.98 18.38 5.23
C ARG A 234 -2.31 18.91 5.77
N ARG A 235 -2.55 20.21 5.58
CA ARG A 235 -3.87 20.80 5.72
C ARG A 235 -4.68 20.40 4.50
N ASP A 236 -5.80 19.75 4.73
CA ASP A 236 -6.77 19.48 3.70
C ASP A 236 -7.28 20.81 3.13
N SER A 237 -7.00 21.06 1.86
CA SER A 237 -7.57 22.17 1.12
C SER A 237 -9.00 21.79 0.75
N GLY A 238 -9.90 21.87 1.73
CA GLY A 238 -11.32 21.93 1.49
C GLY A 238 -11.65 23.24 0.81
N GLU A 239 -11.93 23.18 -0.49
CA GLU A 239 -12.59 24.27 -1.19
C GLU A 239 -14.03 24.42 -0.66
N VAL A 240 -14.39 25.68 -0.46
CA VAL A 240 -15.66 26.21 0.05
C VAL A 240 -16.66 26.33 -1.09
#